data_AF-A0A2H5ZQ80-F1
#
_entry.id   AF-A0A2H5ZQ80-F1
#
_cell.length_a   1.000
_cell.length_b   1.000
_cell.length_c   1.000
_cell.angle_alpha   90.00
_cell.angle_beta   90.00
_cell.angle_gamma   90.00
#
_symmetry.space_group_name_H-M   'P 1'
#
loop_
_entity.id
_entity.type
_entity.pdbx_description
1 polymer ?
#
loop_
_entity_poly.entity_id
_entity_poly.type
_entity_poly.pdbx_seq_one_letter_code
_entity_poly.pdbx_strand_id
1 'polypeptide(L)'
;MFTSRLGIVLLSPSRYHLGRAAANGQRVMDRLFENPIVTVATVRDWLGITQAGANNLVRRVVDIGVLREITGYARNRRFRFEPYLRLFEAPQEAQP
;
A
#
# COMPACT_ATOMS: atom_id res chain seq x y z
N MET A 1 -40.89 24.03 -2.40
CA MET A 1 -40.81 22.67 -2.98
C MET A 1 -39.39 22.50 -3.50
N PHE A 2 -38.57 21.76 -2.77
CA PHE A 2 -37.12 21.62 -2.99
C PHE A 2 -36.88 20.39 -3.87
N THR A 3 -36.37 20.56 -5.09
CA THR A 3 -35.85 19.44 -5.89
C THR A 3 -34.60 19.88 -6.65
N SER A 4 -33.46 19.57 -6.02
CA SER A 4 -32.27 18.93 -6.59
C SER A 4 -31.98 19.14 -8.08
N ARG A 5 -30.77 19.64 -8.39
CA ARG A 5 -29.58 18.81 -8.62
C ARG A 5 -28.41 19.71 -9.05
N LEU A 6 -27.55 20.06 -8.09
CA LEU A 6 -26.25 20.67 -8.36
C LEU A 6 -25.42 19.65 -9.15
N GLY A 7 -25.34 19.83 -10.46
CA GLY A 7 -24.38 19.12 -11.32
C GLY A 7 -23.00 19.68 -11.05
N ILE A 8 -22.31 19.15 -10.04
CA ILE A 8 -20.89 19.39 -9.82
C ILE A 8 -20.15 18.83 -11.03
N VAL A 9 -19.73 19.74 -11.90
CA VAL A 9 -18.64 19.54 -12.84
C VAL A 9 -17.38 19.38 -12.00
N LEU A 10 -16.89 18.17 -11.84
CA LEU A 10 -15.56 17.96 -11.27
C LEU A 10 -14.82 16.81 -11.97
N LEU A 11 -13.77 17.24 -12.66
CA LEU A 11 -12.56 16.52 -13.08
C LEU A 11 -12.69 15.53 -14.25
N SER A 12 -12.43 16.12 -15.42
CA SER A 12 -11.71 15.49 -16.53
C SER A 12 -10.62 14.53 -16.02
N PRO A 13 -10.57 13.25 -16.45
CA PRO A 13 -9.44 12.40 -16.16
C PRO A 13 -8.29 12.89 -17.04
N SER A 14 -7.44 13.76 -16.48
CA SER A 14 -6.11 13.99 -17.03
C SER A 14 -5.42 12.64 -17.09
N ARG A 15 -5.26 12.11 -18.32
CA ARG A 15 -4.50 10.91 -18.65
C ARG A 15 -3.02 11.16 -18.37
N TYR A 16 -2.64 11.22 -17.10
CA TYR A 16 -1.29 10.89 -16.70
C TYR A 16 -1.18 9.38 -16.88
N HIS A 17 -0.33 8.94 -17.79
CA HIS A 17 0.13 7.55 -17.82
C HIS A 17 0.96 7.27 -16.57
N LEU A 18 0.31 7.25 -15.40
CA LEU A 18 0.80 6.57 -14.22
C LEU A 18 0.88 5.10 -14.63
N GLY A 19 2.09 4.63 -14.94
CA GLY A 19 2.30 3.25 -15.39
C GLY A 19 1.63 2.27 -14.43
N ARG A 20 1.28 1.06 -14.91
CA ARG A 20 0.60 0.03 -14.11
C ARG A 20 1.17 -0.16 -12.70
N ALA A 21 2.48 0.03 -12.53
CA ALA A 21 3.16 -0.01 -11.24
C ALA A 21 2.68 1.08 -10.24
N ALA A 22 2.48 2.32 -10.69
CA ALA A 22 2.00 3.41 -9.85
C ALA A 22 0.53 3.23 -9.45
N ALA A 23 -0.32 2.80 -10.40
CA ALA A 23 -1.71 2.46 -10.11
C ALA A 23 -1.85 1.29 -9.13
N ASN A 24 -1.00 0.26 -9.27
CA ASN A 24 -0.96 -0.86 -8.33
C ASN A 24 -0.41 -0.46 -6.96
N GLY A 25 0.58 0.44 -6.92
CA GLY A 25 1.13 0.97 -5.68
C GLY A 25 0.07 1.66 -4.83
N GLN A 26 -0.75 2.53 -5.44
CA GLN A 26 -1.82 3.22 -4.72
C GLN A 26 -2.83 2.26 -4.08
N ARG A 27 -3.31 1.27 -4.84
CA ARG A 27 -4.27 0.28 -4.33
C ARG A 27 -3.72 -0.56 -3.18
N VAL A 28 -2.41 -0.85 -3.19
CA VAL A 28 -1.77 -1.58 -2.08
C VAL A 28 -1.72 -0.71 -0.84
N MET A 29 -1.39 0.58 -0.96
CA MET A 29 -1.31 1.49 0.19
C MET A 29 -2.65 1.59 0.93
N ASP A 30 -3.76 1.76 0.21
CA ASP A 30 -5.10 1.83 0.82
C ASP A 30 -5.41 0.57 1.65
N ARG A 31 -5.04 -0.61 1.13
CA ARG A 31 -5.26 -1.90 1.81
C ARG A 31 -4.30 -2.16 2.96
N LEU A 32 -3.09 -1.63 2.92
CA LEU A 32 -2.11 -1.77 3.99
C LEU A 32 -2.51 -1.03 5.28
N PHE A 33 -3.32 0.03 5.17
CA PHE A 33 -3.90 0.68 6.36
C PHE A 33 -4.95 -0.19 7.07
N GLU A 34 -5.70 -1.01 6.32
CA GLU A 34 -6.66 -1.97 6.90
C GLU A 34 -5.97 -3.25 7.39
N ASN A 35 -4.94 -3.69 6.67
CA ASN A 35 -4.22 -4.95 6.91
C ASN A 35 -2.71 -4.69 6.92
N PRO A 36 -2.13 -4.27 8.06
CA PRO A 36 -0.72 -3.84 8.13
C PRO A 36 0.28 -4.99 8.09
N ILE A 37 -0.19 -6.25 8.07
CA ILE A 37 0.63 -7.44 7.92
C ILE A 37 0.18 -8.18 6.66
N VAL A 38 1.09 -8.32 5.70
CA VAL A 38 0.79 -8.92 4.40
C VAL A 38 1.80 -10.00 4.03
N THR A 39 1.39 -10.86 3.11
CA THR A 39 2.28 -11.78 2.39
C THR A 39 2.32 -11.42 0.92
N VAL A 40 3.26 -12.01 0.16
CA VAL A 40 3.25 -11.88 -1.30
C VAL A 40 1.95 -12.42 -1.91
N ALA A 41 1.39 -13.50 -1.35
CA ALA A 41 0.11 -14.05 -1.81
C ALA A 41 -1.03 -13.04 -1.60
N THR A 42 -1.08 -12.38 -0.44
CA THR A 42 -2.05 -11.30 -0.16
C THR A 42 -1.98 -10.19 -1.21
N VAL A 43 -0.78 -9.69 -1.52
CA VAL A 43 -0.58 -8.62 -2.52
C VAL A 43 -0.96 -9.08 -3.93
N ARG A 44 -0.64 -10.33 -4.27
CA ARG A 44 -1.04 -10.95 -5.54
C ARG A 44 -2.56 -10.96 -5.68
N ASP A 45 -3.26 -11.42 -4.66
CA ASP A 45 -4.71 -11.59 -4.68
C ASP A 45 -5.43 -10.22 -4.71
N TRP A 46 -4.91 -9.22 -3.99
CA TRP A 46 -5.44 -7.85 -4.04
C TRP A 46 -5.33 -7.19 -5.42
N LEU A 47 -4.25 -7.47 -6.15
CA LEU A 47 -3.96 -6.82 -7.42
C LEU A 47 -4.33 -7.67 -8.65
N GLY A 48 -4.66 -8.94 -8.46
CA GLY A 48 -4.94 -9.87 -9.56
C GLY A 48 -3.75 -10.04 -10.53
N ILE A 49 -2.52 -10.02 -10.01
CA ILE A 49 -1.28 -10.13 -10.81
C ILE A 49 -0.60 -11.49 -10.65
N THR A 50 0.44 -11.75 -11.44
CA THR A 50 1.23 -12.99 -11.32
C THR A 50 2.04 -13.04 -10.04
N GLN A 51 2.41 -14.24 -9.58
CA GLN A 51 3.28 -14.45 -8.42
C GLN A 51 4.63 -13.70 -8.58
N ALA A 52 5.22 -13.73 -9.78
CA ALA A 52 6.46 -13.02 -10.08
C ALA A 52 6.27 -11.50 -10.01
N GLY A 53 5.15 -10.98 -10.52
CA GLY A 53 4.80 -9.56 -10.43
C GLY A 53 4.64 -9.11 -8.97
N ALA A 54 3.94 -9.89 -8.15
CA ALA A 54 3.76 -9.61 -6.73
C ALA A 54 5.09 -9.63 -5.96
N ASN A 55 5.95 -10.63 -6.20
CA ASN A 55 7.29 -10.69 -5.60
C ASN A 55 8.12 -9.45 -5.95
N ASN A 56 8.14 -9.04 -7.23
CA ASN A 56 8.87 -7.86 -7.68
C ASN A 56 8.34 -6.58 -7.05
N LEU A 57 7.01 -6.46 -6.92
CA LEU A 57 6.39 -5.31 -6.27
C LEU A 57 6.74 -5.25 -4.78
N VAL A 58 6.53 -6.34 -4.06
CA VAL A 58 6.85 -6.43 -2.62
C VAL A 58 8.33 -6.11 -2.38
N ARG A 59 9.25 -6.65 -3.20
CA ARG A 59 10.67 -6.33 -3.09
C ARG A 59 10.92 -4.83 -3.21
N ARG A 60 10.38 -4.16 -4.24
CA ARG A 60 10.55 -2.70 -4.41
C ARG A 60 9.99 -1.91 -3.22
N VAL A 61 8.86 -2.34 -2.67
CA VAL A 61 8.22 -1.70 -1.52
C VAL A 61 9.04 -1.91 -0.23
N VAL A 62 9.72 -3.05 -0.09
CA VAL A 62 10.70 -3.29 0.98
C VAL A 62 11.94 -2.42 0.79
N ASP A 63 12.48 -2.34 -0.43
CA ASP A 63 13.69 -1.59 -0.75
C ASP A 63 13.54 -0.09 -0.42
N ILE A 64 12.32 0.47 -0.54
CA ILE A 64 12.01 1.87 -0.15
C ILE A 64 11.62 2.04 1.32
N GLY A 65 11.67 0.97 2.12
CA GLY A 65 11.42 1.01 3.57
C GLY A 65 9.95 1.06 4.00
N VAL A 66 9.01 0.84 3.07
CA VAL A 66 7.57 0.84 3.37
C VAL A 66 7.15 -0.48 4.02
N LEU A 67 7.70 -1.60 3.53
CA LEU A 67 7.48 -2.92 4.11
C LEU A 67 8.76 -3.44 4.78
N ARG A 68 8.60 -4.13 5.91
CA ARG A 68 9.70 -4.81 6.60
C ARG A 68 9.34 -6.27 6.86
N GLU A 69 10.24 -7.19 6.54
CA GLU A 69 10.01 -8.59 6.90
C GLU A 69 10.09 -8.80 8.42
N ILE A 70 9.18 -9.60 8.97
CA ILE A 70 9.13 -9.92 10.41
C ILE A 70 9.34 -11.40 10.76
N THR A 71 9.44 -12.28 9.76
CA THR A 71 9.41 -13.75 9.97
C THR A 71 10.76 -14.44 9.95
N GLY A 72 11.72 -13.94 9.15
CA GLY A 72 13.04 -14.59 8.98
C GLY A 72 13.00 -15.94 8.24
N TYR A 73 11.90 -16.27 7.57
CA TYR A 73 11.71 -17.56 6.89
C TYR A 73 11.97 -17.47 5.38
N ALA A 74 12.35 -18.59 4.75
CA ALA A 74 12.55 -18.65 3.31
C ALA A 74 11.23 -18.59 2.49
N ARG A 75 10.10 -18.99 3.09
CA ARG A 75 8.77 -19.05 2.44
C ARG A 75 7.69 -18.50 3.37
N ASN A 76 6.53 -18.15 2.81
CA ASN A 76 5.40 -17.54 3.54
C ASN A 76 5.82 -16.33 4.40
N ARG A 77 6.79 -15.57 3.90
CA ARG A 77 7.33 -14.37 4.54
C ARG A 77 6.18 -13.40 4.81
N ARG A 78 6.12 -12.89 6.04
CA ARG A 78 5.20 -11.82 6.41
C ARG A 78 5.97 -10.50 6.45
N PHE A 79 5.32 -9.48 5.93
CA PHE A 79 5.84 -8.13 5.85
C PHE A 79 4.91 -7.22 6.63
N ARG A 80 5.48 -6.44 7.54
CA ARG A 80 4.77 -5.38 8.25
C ARG A 80 4.88 -4.07 7.49
N PHE A 81 3.82 -3.27 7.51
CA PHE A 81 3.80 -1.90 7.02
C PHE A 81 4.42 -0.97 8.07
N GLU A 82 5.67 -0.56 7.84
CA GLU A 82 6.48 0.20 8.81
C GLU A 82 5.89 1.58 9.14
N PRO A 83 5.41 2.38 8.17
CA PRO A 83 4.80 3.69 8.44
C PRO A 83 3.60 3.63 9.38
N TYR A 84 2.84 2.52 9.37
CA TYR A 84 1.69 2.37 10.28
C TYR A 84 2.13 2.28 11.73
N LEU A 85 3.20 1.53 12.02
CA LEU A 85 3.70 1.41 13.40
C LEU A 85 4.28 2.72 13.91
N ARG A 86 4.92 3.50 13.05
CA ARG A 86 5.42 4.84 13.40
C ARG A 86 4.32 5.81 13.84
N LEU A 87 3.06 5.57 13.46
CA LEU A 87 1.93 6.38 13.96
C LEU A 87 1.65 6.16 15.45
N PHE A 88 2.08 5.02 16.00
CA PHE A 88 1.89 4.62 17.39
C PHE A 88 3.18 4.65 18.20
N GLU A 89 4.32 4.86 17.56
CA GLU A 89 5.57 5.21 18.24
C GLU A 89 5.39 6.63 18.78
N ALA A 90 5.20 6.76 20.10
CA ALA A 90 5.26 8.06 20.76
C ALA A 90 6.57 8.75 20.35
N PRO A 91 6.58 10.09 20.13
CA PRO A 91 7.83 10.80 19.96
C PRO A 91 8.71 10.37 21.12
N GLN A 92 9.86 9.78 20.81
CA GLN A 92 10.85 9.52 21.83
C GLN A 92 11.23 10.91 22.34
N GLU A 93 10.66 11.34 23.46
CA GLU A 93 11.20 12.45 24.23
C GLU A 93 12.64 12.03 24.49
N ALA A 94 13.57 12.64 23.75
CA ALA A 94 14.99 12.45 23.96
C ALA A 94 15.24 12.88 25.40
N GLN A 95 15.32 11.89 26.29
CA GLN A 95 15.62 12.12 27.69
C GLN A 95 17.06 12.64 27.75
N PRO A 96 17.29 13.77 28.44
CA PRO A 96 18.47 14.63 28.27
C PRO A 96 19.80 13.98 28.62
#